data_AF-A0A914EBJ8-F1
#
_entry.id   AF-A0A914EBJ8-F1
#
_cell.length_a   1.000
_cell.length_b   1.000
_cell.length_c   1.000
_cell.angle_alpha   90.00
_cell.angle_beta   90.00
_cell.angle_gamma   90.00
#
_symmetry.space_group_name_H-M   'P 1'
#
loop_
_entity.id
_entity.type
_entity.pdbx_description
1 polymer ?
#
loop_
_entity_poly.entity_id
_entity_poly.type
_entity_poly.pdbx_seq_one_letter_code
_entity_poly.pdbx_strand_id
1 'polypeptide(L)'
;MSTLDYDINKQAVDYISLYVDQIQPQVKSLDPSRPFVLSSPSNGIFSEQEGGISRSLDPQDQFYGDVHYYIASGNMWSPSVYPIPRCATEFGIYSIPLTATMNRWVNPDEWTHGSYWMQMRQHYYEGNLHLLDMIFMYHLEVGVKAKSR
;
A
#
# COMPACT_ATOMS: atom_id res chain seq x y z
N MET A 1 16.42 13.20 9.48
CA MET A 1 16.52 14.11 8.34
C MET A 1 15.11 14.21 7.78
N SER A 2 14.34 15.25 8.13
CA SER A 2 12.97 15.36 7.61
C SER A 2 13.06 15.69 6.12
N THR A 3 12.17 15.10 5.33
CA THR A 3 12.02 15.35 3.89
C THR A 3 11.57 16.78 3.55
N LEU A 4 11.46 17.66 4.56
CA LEU A 4 10.91 19.01 4.44
C LEU A 4 11.83 20.00 3.71
N ASP A 5 13.12 19.69 3.53
CA ASP A 5 14.09 20.58 2.86
C ASP A 5 14.52 20.13 1.45
N TYR A 6 13.92 19.07 0.90
CA TYR A 6 14.26 18.61 -0.44
C TYR A 6 13.28 19.19 -1.48
N ASP A 7 13.75 20.15 -2.25
CA ASP A 7 12.95 20.87 -3.26
C ASP A 7 12.29 19.91 -4.27
N ILE A 8 10.98 20.08 -4.51
CA ILE A 8 10.17 19.20 -5.37
C ILE A 8 10.71 19.11 -6.81
N ASN A 9 11.26 20.19 -7.35
CA ASN A 9 11.83 20.18 -8.69
C ASN A 9 13.13 19.38 -8.73
N LYS A 10 13.96 19.49 -7.67
CA LYS A 10 15.13 18.61 -7.53
C LYS A 10 14.72 17.14 -7.41
N GLN A 11 13.66 16.81 -6.68
CA GLN A 11 13.17 15.42 -6.61
C GLN A 11 12.74 14.90 -7.99
N ALA A 12 12.01 15.73 -8.75
CA ALA A 12 11.59 15.38 -10.10
C ALA A 12 12.78 15.18 -11.05
N VAL A 13 13.80 16.04 -10.97
CA VAL A 13 15.04 15.89 -11.74
C VAL A 13 15.75 14.59 -11.37
N ASP A 14 15.94 14.33 -10.08
CA ASP A 14 16.66 13.13 -9.62
C ASP A 14 15.89 11.84 -9.94
N TYR A 15 14.55 11.87 -9.89
CA TYR A 15 13.70 10.77 -10.36
C TYR A 15 13.93 10.48 -11.85
N ILE A 16 13.89 11.51 -12.70
CA ILE A 16 14.13 11.35 -14.15
C ILE A 16 15.54 10.82 -14.39
N SER A 17 16.54 11.43 -13.75
CA SER A 17 17.93 11.00 -13.86
C SER A 17 18.12 9.52 -13.49
N LEU A 18 17.46 9.04 -12.44
CA LEU A 18 17.59 7.63 -12.05
C LEU A 18 16.78 6.70 -12.97
N TYR A 19 15.47 6.89 -13.06
CA TYR A 19 14.59 5.90 -13.67
C TYR A 19 14.52 6.00 -15.19
N VAL A 20 14.52 7.22 -15.73
CA VAL A 20 14.44 7.47 -17.17
C VAL A 20 15.81 7.42 -17.82
N ASP A 21 16.81 8.10 -17.24
CA ASP A 21 18.11 8.25 -17.91
C ASP A 21 19.07 7.08 -17.64
N GLN A 22 19.02 6.45 -16.46
CA GLN A 22 19.91 5.33 -16.12
C GLN A 22 19.24 3.96 -16.25
N ILE A 23 18.13 3.72 -15.56
CA ILE A 23 17.54 2.37 -15.44
C ILE A 23 16.86 1.94 -16.74
N GLN A 24 15.94 2.75 -17.28
CA GLN A 24 15.14 2.37 -18.45
C GLN A 24 16.01 1.97 -19.66
N PRO A 25 17.06 2.70 -20.06
CA PRO A 25 17.88 2.35 -21.21
C PRO A 25 18.66 1.06 -20.99
N GLN A 26 19.16 0.83 -19.76
CA GLN A 26 19.85 -0.40 -19.40
C GLN A 26 18.91 -1.61 -19.50
N VAL A 27 17.70 -1.52 -18.94
CA VAL A 27 16.73 -2.62 -19.01
C VAL A 27 16.31 -2.89 -20.46
N LYS A 28 15.97 -1.85 -21.23
CA LYS A 28 15.60 -1.99 -22.65
C LYS A 28 16.75 -2.56 -23.50
N SER A 29 18.01 -2.26 -23.15
CA SER A 29 19.19 -2.82 -23.83
C SER A 29 19.42 -4.29 -23.50
N LEU A 30 19.16 -4.71 -22.26
CA LEU A 30 19.39 -6.08 -21.80
C LEU A 30 18.23 -7.02 -22.14
N ASP A 31 17.00 -6.51 -22.09
CA ASP A 31 15.79 -7.26 -22.39
C ASP A 31 14.76 -6.37 -23.12
N PRO A 32 14.84 -6.29 -24.46
CA PRO A 32 13.85 -5.58 -25.25
C PRO A 32 12.54 -6.36 -25.44
N SER A 33 12.44 -7.61 -24.93
CA SER A 33 11.29 -8.48 -25.19
C SER A 33 10.09 -8.23 -24.27
N ARG A 34 10.30 -7.53 -23.15
CA ARG A 34 9.28 -7.25 -22.14
C ARG A 34 9.00 -5.75 -22.02
N PRO A 35 7.75 -5.36 -21.71
CA PRO A 35 7.45 -3.96 -21.41
C PRO A 35 8.18 -3.52 -20.15
N PHE A 36 8.58 -2.26 -20.12
CA PHE A 36 9.16 -1.59 -18.96
C PHE A 36 8.21 -0.46 -18.56
N VAL A 37 7.99 -0.29 -17.25
CA VAL A 37 7.23 0.82 -16.67
C VAL A 37 8.11 1.54 -15.66
N LEU A 38 8.00 2.86 -15.60
CA LEU A 38 8.87 3.70 -14.77
C LEU A 38 8.53 3.66 -13.28
N SER A 39 7.28 3.38 -12.94
CA SER A 39 6.76 3.36 -11.57
C SER A 39 5.49 2.50 -11.49
N SER A 40 5.02 2.27 -10.26
CA SER A 40 3.72 1.71 -9.92
C SER A 40 3.24 2.41 -8.63
N PRO A 41 2.04 3.02 -8.60
CA PRO A 41 1.09 3.12 -9.70
C PRO A 41 1.60 4.06 -10.80
N SER A 42 1.05 3.94 -12.01
CA SER A 42 1.39 4.79 -13.15
C SER A 42 0.26 4.85 -14.16
N ASN A 43 0.28 5.89 -15.02
CA ASN A 43 -0.60 5.96 -16.19
C ASN A 43 0.00 5.22 -17.42
N GLY A 44 0.99 4.35 -17.19
CA GLY A 44 1.68 3.60 -18.23
C GLY A 44 2.29 4.52 -19.30
N ILE A 45 1.91 4.30 -20.56
CA ILE A 45 2.47 5.02 -21.72
C ILE A 45 2.25 6.54 -21.65
N PHE A 46 1.19 7.01 -21.00
CA PHE A 46 0.94 8.45 -20.84
C PHE A 46 2.01 9.11 -19.95
N SER A 47 2.40 8.45 -18.86
CA SER A 47 3.49 8.94 -18.01
C SER A 47 4.81 9.00 -18.77
N GLU A 48 5.08 8.03 -19.66
CA GLU A 48 6.28 8.05 -20.51
C GLU A 48 6.27 9.21 -21.52
N GLN A 49 5.13 9.46 -22.16
CA GLN A 49 4.96 10.57 -23.12
C GLN A 49 5.18 11.95 -22.48
N GLU A 50 4.97 12.06 -21.17
CA GLU A 50 5.21 13.29 -20.40
C GLU A 50 6.64 13.41 -19.83
N GLY A 51 7.54 12.51 -20.22
CA GLY A 51 8.92 12.50 -19.75
C GLY A 51 9.11 11.81 -18.41
N GLY A 52 8.23 10.86 -18.09
CA GLY A 52 8.37 9.92 -16.96
C GLY A 52 7.65 10.30 -15.67
N ILE A 53 7.20 11.55 -15.55
CA ILE A 53 6.35 12.02 -14.45
C ILE A 53 5.03 12.52 -15.05
N SER A 54 3.92 11.90 -14.65
CA SER A 54 2.57 12.34 -15.04
C SER A 54 2.28 13.70 -14.43
N ARG A 55 2.23 14.75 -15.24
CA ARG A 55 1.89 16.13 -14.86
C ARG A 55 0.45 16.49 -15.18
N SER A 56 -0.13 15.89 -16.23
CA SER A 56 -1.48 16.21 -16.68
C SER A 56 -2.57 15.35 -16.03
N LEU A 57 -2.19 14.16 -15.52
CA LEU A 57 -3.09 13.17 -14.94
C LEU A 57 -2.56 12.66 -13.61
N ASP A 58 -3.48 12.33 -12.70
CA ASP A 58 -3.18 11.65 -11.44
C ASP A 58 -2.64 10.23 -11.75
N PRO A 59 -1.48 9.81 -11.21
CA PRO A 59 -1.00 8.43 -11.34
C PRO A 59 -1.97 7.36 -10.81
N GLN A 60 -2.97 7.73 -10.01
CA GLN A 60 -4.03 6.85 -9.50
C GLN A 60 -5.31 6.86 -10.36
N ASP A 61 -5.28 7.46 -11.56
CA ASP A 61 -6.44 7.49 -12.45
C ASP A 61 -6.83 6.08 -12.90
N GLN A 62 -8.02 5.62 -12.51
CA GLN A 62 -8.52 4.28 -12.79
C GLN A 62 -8.65 3.94 -14.28
N PHE A 63 -8.66 4.94 -15.18
CA PHE A 63 -8.81 4.73 -16.62
C PHE A 63 -7.50 4.38 -17.33
N TYR A 64 -6.35 4.56 -16.67
CA TYR A 64 -5.01 4.34 -17.24
C TYR A 64 -4.15 3.45 -16.33
N GLY A 65 -3.16 2.78 -16.94
CA GLY A 65 -2.16 1.94 -16.26
C GLY A 65 -2.66 1.11 -15.07
N ASP A 66 -2.08 1.37 -13.89
CA ASP A 66 -2.32 0.62 -12.66
C ASP A 66 -2.52 1.51 -11.44
N VAL A 67 -3.28 1.01 -10.45
CA VAL A 67 -3.57 1.75 -9.21
C VAL A 67 -3.16 0.97 -7.97
N HIS A 68 -2.88 1.71 -6.90
CA HIS A 68 -2.68 1.19 -5.54
C HIS A 68 -3.84 1.66 -4.66
N TYR A 69 -4.64 0.73 -4.14
CA TYR A 69 -5.83 1.07 -3.37
C TYR A 69 -5.83 0.45 -1.97
N TYR A 70 -5.75 1.32 -0.96
CA TYR A 70 -5.80 0.95 0.45
C TYR A 70 -6.89 1.75 1.16
N ILE A 71 -7.70 1.07 1.96
CA ILE A 71 -8.75 1.68 2.78
C ILE A 71 -8.56 1.20 4.22
N ALA A 72 -8.54 2.15 5.16
CA ALA A 72 -8.31 1.88 6.59
C ALA A 72 -9.60 2.00 7.44
N SER A 73 -10.70 2.47 6.84
CA SER A 73 -11.99 2.64 7.50
C SER A 73 -13.14 2.60 6.48
N GLY A 74 -14.32 2.16 6.90
CA GLY A 74 -15.50 2.01 6.03
C GLY A 74 -15.96 0.55 5.89
N ASN A 75 -17.16 0.38 5.33
CA ASN A 75 -17.74 -0.93 5.04
C ASN A 75 -17.06 -1.54 3.80
N MET A 76 -16.03 -2.33 4.03
CA MET A 76 -15.26 -3.02 2.98
C MET A 76 -16.01 -4.17 2.30
N TRP A 77 -17.19 -4.56 2.80
CA TRP A 77 -18.06 -5.48 2.06
C TRP A 77 -18.88 -4.76 1.00
N SER A 78 -18.96 -3.43 1.05
CA SER A 78 -19.62 -2.66 0.01
C SER A 78 -18.73 -2.60 -1.24
N PRO A 79 -19.14 -3.13 -2.40
CA PRO A 79 -18.33 -3.04 -3.61
C PRO A 79 -18.12 -1.58 -4.06
N SER A 80 -18.98 -0.66 -3.62
CA SER A 80 -18.91 0.77 -3.96
C SER A 80 -17.70 1.50 -3.39
N VAL A 81 -17.00 0.94 -2.40
CA VAL A 81 -15.79 1.59 -1.87
C VAL A 81 -14.60 1.40 -2.78
N TYR A 82 -14.61 0.39 -3.65
CA TYR A 82 -13.48 0.06 -4.51
C TYR A 82 -13.57 0.76 -5.87
N PRO A 83 -12.47 1.33 -6.38
CA PRO A 83 -12.41 1.76 -7.77
C PRO A 83 -12.47 0.54 -8.71
N ILE A 84 -12.76 0.79 -9.99
CA ILE A 84 -12.70 -0.25 -11.03
C ILE A 84 -11.56 0.10 -11.99
N PRO A 85 -10.30 -0.15 -11.59
CA PRO A 85 -9.15 0.21 -12.39
C PRO A 85 -8.94 -0.75 -13.57
N ARG A 86 -8.10 -0.34 -14.53
CA ARG A 86 -7.59 -1.25 -15.57
C ARG A 86 -6.77 -2.40 -14.98
N CYS A 87 -5.97 -2.09 -13.98
CA CYS A 87 -5.17 -3.05 -13.22
C CYS A 87 -5.02 -2.56 -11.77
N ALA A 88 -5.28 -3.43 -10.79
CA ALA A 88 -4.96 -3.17 -9.39
C ALA A 88 -3.70 -3.96 -9.03
N THR A 89 -2.56 -3.29 -9.00
CA THR A 89 -1.25 -3.90 -8.70
C THR A 89 -1.00 -3.99 -7.20
N GLU A 90 -1.61 -3.09 -6.43
CA GLU A 90 -1.62 -3.16 -4.98
C GLU A 90 -3.01 -2.90 -4.39
N PHE A 91 -3.39 -3.77 -3.47
CA PHE A 91 -4.52 -3.57 -2.55
C PHE A 91 -4.34 -4.53 -1.38
N GLY A 92 -4.83 -4.17 -0.21
CA GLY A 92 -4.68 -5.05 0.93
C GLY A 92 -5.33 -4.53 2.20
N ILE A 93 -5.47 -5.45 3.15
CA ILE A 93 -5.87 -5.19 4.52
C ILE A 93 -4.84 -5.76 5.48
N TYR A 94 -4.71 -5.12 6.63
CA TYR A 94 -3.85 -5.59 7.70
C TYR A 94 -4.55 -6.70 8.51
N SER A 95 -3.77 -7.65 9.01
CA SER A 95 -4.22 -8.67 9.96
C SER A 95 -3.14 -8.95 11.00
N ILE A 96 -3.55 -9.42 12.17
CA ILE A 96 -2.62 -9.87 13.21
C ILE A 96 -2.30 -11.35 12.97
N PRO A 97 -1.02 -11.76 13.03
CA PRO A 97 -0.64 -13.17 12.88
C PRO A 97 -1.25 -14.04 13.97
N LEU A 98 -1.39 -15.33 13.69
CA LEU A 98 -1.87 -16.30 14.69
C LEU A 98 -1.01 -16.28 15.95
N THR A 99 -1.64 -16.47 17.12
CA THR A 99 -0.97 -16.54 18.42
C THR A 99 0.18 -17.54 18.44
N ALA A 100 0.03 -18.68 17.76
CA ALA A 100 1.08 -19.70 17.65
C ALA A 100 2.39 -19.18 17.00
N THR A 101 2.29 -18.22 16.06
CA THR A 101 3.44 -17.56 15.44
C THR A 101 4.16 -16.65 16.45
N MET A 102 3.41 -16.07 17.38
CA MET A 102 3.87 -14.98 18.23
C MET A 102 4.24 -15.40 19.65
N ASN A 103 3.77 -16.55 20.14
CA ASN A 103 4.04 -17.07 21.49
C ASN A 103 5.53 -17.29 21.80
N ARG A 104 6.41 -17.32 20.79
CA ARG A 104 7.87 -17.38 20.99
C ARG A 104 8.50 -16.02 21.29
N TRP A 105 7.78 -14.94 21.01
CA TRP A 105 8.30 -13.57 20.94
C TRP A 105 7.50 -12.56 21.78
N VAL A 106 6.33 -12.96 22.26
CA VAL A 106 5.42 -12.18 23.10
C VAL A 106 4.89 -13.14 24.16
N ASN A 107 4.95 -12.74 25.43
CA ASN A 107 4.36 -13.55 26.48
C ASN A 107 2.86 -13.67 26.25
N PRO A 108 2.23 -14.84 26.50
CA PRO A 108 0.80 -15.02 26.30
C PRO A 108 -0.07 -13.96 27.01
N ASP A 109 0.34 -13.52 28.20
CA ASP A 109 -0.37 -12.49 28.96
C ASP A 109 -0.29 -11.09 28.32
N GLU A 110 0.68 -10.88 27.44
CA GLU A 110 0.90 -9.65 26.68
C GLU A 110 0.31 -9.75 25.25
N TRP A 111 -0.31 -10.88 24.90
CA TRP A 111 -0.98 -11.10 23.62
C TRP A 111 -2.38 -10.45 23.60
N THR A 112 -2.44 -9.13 23.73
CA THR A 112 -3.66 -8.33 23.64
C THR A 112 -3.47 -7.16 22.69
N HIS A 113 -4.53 -6.73 21.98
CA HIS A 113 -4.44 -5.72 20.91
C HIS A 113 -3.77 -4.40 21.33
N GLY A 114 -3.96 -4.00 22.58
CA GLY A 114 -3.43 -2.76 23.14
C GLY A 114 -2.13 -2.91 23.93
N SER A 115 -1.53 -4.11 24.02
CA SER A 115 -0.31 -4.29 24.80
C SER A 115 0.87 -3.51 24.21
N TYR A 116 1.82 -3.13 25.06
CA TYR A 116 3.06 -2.48 24.64
C TYR A 116 3.78 -3.30 23.55
N TRP A 117 3.87 -4.61 23.71
CA TRP A 117 4.55 -5.49 22.76
C TRP A 117 3.84 -5.61 21.42
N MET A 118 2.52 -5.56 21.39
CA MET A 118 1.76 -5.55 20.14
C MET A 118 1.87 -4.19 19.43
N GLN A 119 1.92 -3.09 20.17
CA GLN A 119 2.13 -1.75 19.61
C GLN A 119 3.55 -1.59 19.04
N MET A 120 4.58 -2.09 19.73
CA MET A 120 5.98 -2.05 19.27
C MET A 120 6.22 -2.82 17.96
N ARG A 121 5.35 -3.78 17.63
CA ARG A 121 5.40 -4.56 16.38
C ARG A 121 4.48 -4.02 15.30
N GLN A 122 3.64 -3.05 15.63
CA GLN A 122 2.78 -2.36 14.70
C GLN A 122 3.54 -1.17 14.11
N HIS A 123 3.87 -1.24 12.83
CA HIS A 123 4.60 -0.17 12.13
C HIS A 123 3.71 0.68 11.22
N TYR A 124 2.41 0.35 11.15
CA TYR A 124 1.40 1.19 10.53
C TYR A 124 0.77 2.11 11.57
N TYR A 125 0.70 3.40 11.26
CA TYR A 125 0.12 4.42 12.13
C TYR A 125 -1.31 4.01 12.53
N GLU A 126 -1.55 3.89 13.84
CA GLU A 126 -2.84 3.47 14.42
C GLU A 126 -3.38 2.13 13.90
N GLY A 127 -2.54 1.25 13.34
CA GLY A 127 -3.01 0.06 12.61
C GLY A 127 -3.81 -0.96 13.44
N ASN A 128 -3.52 -1.09 14.74
CA ASN A 128 -4.32 -1.96 15.61
C ASN A 128 -5.71 -1.37 15.88
N LEU A 129 -5.85 -0.04 15.94
CA LEU A 129 -7.15 0.61 16.12
C LEU A 129 -7.99 0.48 14.85
N HIS A 130 -7.40 0.78 13.68
CA HIS A 130 -8.06 0.57 12.39
C HIS A 130 -8.58 -0.87 12.22
N LEU A 131 -7.79 -1.88 12.62
CA LEU A 131 -8.24 -3.27 12.59
C LEU A 131 -9.47 -3.52 13.48
N LEU A 132 -9.48 -2.98 14.70
CA LEU A 132 -10.62 -3.13 15.60
C LEU A 132 -11.86 -2.40 15.07
N ASP A 133 -11.70 -1.22 14.50
CA ASP A 133 -12.78 -0.47 13.86
C ASP A 133 -13.37 -1.25 12.69
N MET A 134 -12.53 -1.80 11.82
CA MET A 134 -12.96 -2.64 10.69
C MET A 134 -13.74 -3.88 11.13
N ILE A 135 -13.31 -4.54 12.21
CA ILE A 135 -13.97 -5.72 12.76
C ILE A 135 -15.31 -5.33 13.39
N PHE A 136 -15.29 -4.37 14.32
CA PHE A 136 -16.39 -4.16 15.26
C PHE A 136 -17.41 -3.12 14.82
N MET A 137 -17.04 -2.15 14.00
CA MET A 137 -17.98 -1.10 13.58
C MET A 137 -18.87 -1.54 12.42
N TYR A 138 -18.42 -2.48 11.60
CA TYR A 138 -19.11 -2.79 10.33
C TYR A 138 -19.73 -4.18 10.27
N HIS A 139 -19.14 -5.20 10.92
CA HIS A 139 -19.52 -6.60 10.60
C HIS A 139 -19.60 -7.57 11.78
N LEU A 140 -18.79 -7.41 12.83
CA LEU A 140 -18.70 -8.40 13.91
C LEU A 140 -19.04 -7.75 15.25
N GLU A 141 -19.84 -8.42 16.08
CA GLU A 141 -20.16 -7.93 17.42
C GLU A 141 -18.98 -8.13 18.38
N VAL A 142 -18.72 -7.14 19.24
CA VAL A 142 -17.77 -7.28 20.35
C VAL A 142 -18.35 -8.28 21.37
N GLY A 143 -17.70 -9.44 21.53
CA GLY A 143 -17.98 -10.35 22.66
C GLY A 143 -18.79 -11.61 22.36
N VAL A 144 -18.95 -12.03 21.10
CA VAL A 144 -19.47 -13.38 20.83
C VAL A 144 -18.40 -14.40 21.24
N LYS A 145 -18.61 -15.06 22.38
CA LYS A 145 -17.82 -16.23 22.77
C LYS A 145 -17.80 -17.19 21.58
N ALA A 146 -16.61 -17.48 21.05
CA ALA A 146 -16.44 -18.52 20.05
C ALA A 146 -17.11 -19.80 20.59
N LYS A 147 -18.15 -20.29 19.91
CA LYS A 147 -18.69 -21.61 20.23
C LYS A 147 -17.55 -22.60 20.00
N SER A 148 -17.10 -23.24 21.06
CA SER A 148 -16.17 -24.36 20.97
C SER A 148 -16.72 -25.36 19.95
N ARG A 149 -15.93 -25.64 18.91
CA ARG A 149 -16.17 -26.83 18.08
C ARG A 149 -15.79 -28.07 18.86
#